data_AF-A0A7K6EG68-F1
#
_entry.id   AF-A0A7K6EG68-F1
#
_cell.length_a   1.000
_cell.length_b   1.000
_cell.length_c   1.000
_cell.angle_alpha   90.00
_cell.angle_beta   90.00
_cell.angle_gamma   90.00
#
_symmetry.space_group_name_H-M   'P 1'
#
loop_
_entity.id
_entity.type
_entity.pdbx_description
1 polymer ?
#
loop_
_entity_poly.entity_id
_entity_poly.type
_entity_poly.pdbx_seq_one_letter_code
_entity_poly.pdbx_strand_id
1 'polypeptide(L)'
;CGGAVTPCTASPSPALACLAAQHFIAATACQEADYGWMIRHYCLKQFQLSMEGIGQRLWCDWDETVGTYGELTNCTALIAERLDCYWPNRLVDEFFVAVHRQYFRNCSPSGRALHDPPNGVLCPFIVLPVLVTLLMTALVVWRSKRSEGIV
;
A
#
# COMPACT_ATOMS: atom_id res chain seq x y z
N CYS A 1 51.92 50.99 24.26
CA CYS A 1 51.48 52.33 23.82
C CYS A 1 50.39 52.16 22.78
N GLY A 2 49.25 52.84 22.94
CA GLY A 2 48.19 52.91 21.94
C GLY A 2 47.19 51.75 22.00
N GLY A 3 45.94 52.04 22.31
CA GLY A 3 44.88 51.08 22.53
C GLY A 3 44.17 50.62 21.25
N ALA A 4 43.55 49.45 21.34
CA ALA A 4 42.28 49.06 20.73
C ALA A 4 42.03 47.60 21.15
N VAL A 5 41.10 47.37 22.08
CA VAL A 5 40.58 46.04 22.35
C VAL A 5 39.72 45.65 21.15
N THR A 6 40.33 44.99 20.16
CA THR A 6 39.59 44.33 19.07
C THR A 6 39.40 42.87 19.51
N PRO A 7 38.15 42.38 19.66
CA PRO A 7 37.95 40.97 19.92
C PRO A 7 38.38 40.20 18.66
N CYS A 8 39.25 39.20 18.82
CA CYS A 8 39.58 38.27 17.77
C CYS A 8 38.28 37.59 17.30
N THR A 9 37.72 38.04 16.17
CA THR A 9 36.66 37.32 15.48
C THR A 9 37.29 36.07 14.88
N ALA A 10 37.17 34.96 15.61
CA ALA A 10 37.60 33.66 15.13
C ALA A 10 36.82 33.34 13.84
N SER A 11 37.54 33.29 12.71
CA SER A 11 36.98 32.77 11.47
C SER A 11 36.60 31.30 11.71
N PRO A 12 35.34 30.90 11.49
CA PRO A 12 34.94 29.51 11.72
C PRO A 12 35.74 28.63 10.77
N SER A 13 36.32 27.56 11.32
CA SER A 13 37.04 26.55 10.54
C SER A 13 36.17 26.09 9.35
N PRO A 14 36.73 25.83 8.16
CA PRO A 14 35.93 25.41 7.00
C PRO A 14 35.10 24.16 7.28
N ALA A 15 35.58 23.28 8.17
CA ALA A 15 34.83 22.14 8.69
C ALA A 15 33.58 22.54 9.50
N LEU A 16 33.65 23.58 10.34
CA LEU A 16 32.52 24.13 11.09
C LEU A 16 31.51 24.81 10.17
N ALA A 17 31.97 25.47 9.11
CA ALA A 17 31.09 26.02 8.07
C ALA A 17 30.39 24.93 7.26
N CYS A 18 31.08 23.84 6.90
CA CYS A 18 30.48 22.67 6.25
C CYS A 18 29.47 21.95 7.15
N LEU A 19 29.77 21.78 8.44
CA LEU A 19 28.84 21.19 9.42
C LEU A 19 27.60 22.08 9.57
N ALA A 20 27.77 23.38 9.73
CA ALA A 20 26.64 24.32 9.79
C ALA A 20 25.80 24.29 8.50
N ALA A 21 26.45 24.22 7.33
CA ALA A 21 25.76 24.06 6.05
C ALA A 21 25.03 22.70 5.95
N GLN A 22 25.61 21.60 6.44
CA GLN A 22 24.94 20.29 6.51
C GLN A 22 23.73 20.29 7.46
N HIS A 23 23.82 20.98 8.59
CA HIS A 23 22.68 21.19 9.49
C HIS A 23 21.59 22.07 8.86
N PHE A 24 21.96 23.08 8.07
CA PHE A 24 21.01 23.91 7.31
C PHE A 24 20.36 23.18 6.13
N ILE A 25 21.10 22.34 5.40
CA ILE A 25 20.58 21.51 4.31
C ILE A 25 19.63 20.44 4.86
N ALA A 26 19.92 19.88 6.04
CA ALA A 26 19.00 18.98 6.73
C ALA A 26 17.69 19.67 7.15
N ALA A 27 17.69 21.00 7.37
CA ALA A 27 16.50 21.77 7.70
C ALA A 27 15.62 22.11 6.47
N THR A 28 16.10 21.85 5.25
CA THR A 28 15.27 21.86 4.03
C THR A 28 14.64 20.49 3.73
N ALA A 29 14.88 19.49 4.56
CA ALA A 29 14.23 18.19 4.44
C ALA A 29 12.77 18.32 4.92
N CYS A 30 11.82 17.90 4.06
CA CYS A 30 10.40 17.67 4.33
C CYS A 30 9.87 18.16 5.70
N GLN A 31 9.11 19.26 5.70
CA GLN A 31 8.42 19.73 6.89
C GLN A 31 7.23 18.81 7.21
N GLU A 32 7.47 17.73 7.96
CA GLU A 32 6.47 16.69 8.25
C GLU A 32 5.18 17.23 8.86
N ALA A 33 5.27 18.28 9.68
CA ALA A 33 4.11 18.94 10.27
C ALA A 33 3.18 19.55 9.21
N ASP A 34 3.76 20.21 8.20
CA ASP A 34 3.01 20.84 7.10
C ASP A 34 2.43 19.77 6.17
N TYR A 35 3.21 18.74 5.86
CA TYR A 35 2.73 17.57 5.11
C TYR A 35 1.51 16.94 5.79
N GLY A 36 1.63 16.66 7.10
CA GLY A 36 0.55 16.07 7.89
C GLY A 36 -0.68 16.96 8.04
N TRP A 37 -0.52 18.28 8.03
CA TRP A 37 -1.65 19.21 8.02
C TRP A 37 -2.35 19.21 6.67
N MET A 38 -1.59 19.29 5.56
CA MET A 38 -2.16 19.35 4.21
C MET A 38 -2.92 18.08 3.86
N ILE A 39 -2.38 16.88 4.14
CA ILE A 39 -3.10 15.63 3.84
C ILE A 39 -4.41 15.50 4.62
N ARG A 40 -4.47 16.00 5.86
CA ARG A 40 -5.70 15.96 6.69
C ARG A 40 -6.71 17.01 6.26
N HIS A 41 -6.27 18.20 5.85
CA HIS A 41 -7.17 19.30 5.52
C HIS A 41 -7.67 19.25 4.08
N TYR A 42 -6.86 18.75 3.14
CA TYR A 42 -7.24 18.65 1.73
C TYR A 42 -7.67 17.23 1.37
N CYS A 43 -6.76 16.26 1.44
CA CYS A 43 -7.03 14.90 0.94
C CYS A 43 -8.09 14.18 1.77
N LEU A 44 -7.95 14.18 3.10
CA LEU A 44 -8.91 13.50 3.98
C LEU A 44 -10.28 14.15 3.94
N LYS A 45 -10.37 15.48 3.86
CA LYS A 45 -11.66 16.18 3.73
C LYS A 45 -12.39 15.80 2.45
N GLN A 46 -11.68 15.73 1.32
CA GLN A 46 -12.28 15.30 0.07
C GLN A 46 -12.70 13.81 0.13
N PHE A 47 -11.87 12.97 0.73
CA PHE A 47 -12.19 11.56 0.95
C PHE A 47 -13.43 11.38 1.82
N GLN A 48 -13.57 12.18 2.90
CA GLN A 48 -14.74 12.18 3.78
C GLN A 48 -16.04 12.44 3.01
N LEU A 49 -16.05 13.49 2.17
CA LEU A 49 -17.21 13.84 1.35
C LEU A 49 -17.56 12.72 0.35
N SER A 50 -16.54 12.15 -0.27
CA SER A 50 -16.71 11.08 -1.25
C SER A 50 -17.26 9.80 -0.59
N MET A 51 -16.75 9.44 0.59
CA MET A 51 -17.22 8.29 1.38
C MET A 51 -18.62 8.49 1.95
N GLU A 52 -19.00 9.73 2.28
CA GLU A 52 -20.38 10.07 2.64
C GLU A 52 -21.32 9.88 1.45
N GLY A 53 -20.91 10.28 0.24
CA GLY A 53 -21.65 10.06 -1.00
C GLY A 53 -21.84 8.59 -1.36
N ILE A 54 -20.82 7.74 -1.18
CA ILE A 54 -20.91 6.28 -1.35
C ILE A 54 -21.86 5.66 -0.31
N GLY A 55 -21.81 6.17 0.92
CA GLY A 55 -22.63 5.70 2.03
C GLY A 55 -22.07 4.47 2.73
N GLN A 56 -22.31 4.39 4.04
CA GLN A 56 -21.67 3.42 4.94
C GLN A 56 -21.89 1.95 4.57
N ARG A 57 -23.01 1.63 3.90
CA ARG A 57 -23.34 0.25 3.49
C ARG A 57 -22.38 -0.30 2.44
N LEU A 58 -21.81 0.57 1.62
CA LEU A 58 -20.93 0.21 0.50
C LEU A 58 -19.44 0.42 0.83
N TRP A 59 -19.10 0.83 2.07
CA TRP A 59 -17.69 1.02 2.44
C TRP A 59 -16.86 -0.27 2.38
N CYS A 60 -17.48 -1.44 2.55
CA CYS A 60 -16.76 -2.71 2.42
C CYS A 60 -16.73 -3.27 0.99
N ASP A 61 -17.43 -2.62 0.05
CA ASP A 61 -17.32 -2.94 -1.36
C ASP A 61 -16.10 -2.22 -1.95
N TRP A 62 -15.13 -3.00 -2.43
CA TRP A 62 -13.91 -2.44 -2.97
C TRP A 62 -14.13 -1.80 -4.34
N ASP A 63 -15.05 -2.33 -5.15
CA ASP A 63 -15.31 -1.79 -6.48
C ASP A 63 -15.90 -0.38 -6.41
N GLU A 64 -16.69 -0.11 -5.36
CA GLU A 64 -17.23 1.23 -5.08
C GLU A 64 -16.20 2.20 -4.47
N THR A 65 -15.27 1.69 -3.66
CA THR A 65 -14.34 2.53 -2.87
C THR A 65 -12.94 2.71 -3.48
N VAL A 66 -12.55 1.85 -4.44
CA VAL A 66 -11.20 1.84 -5.05
C VAL A 66 -10.86 3.16 -5.73
N GLY A 67 -11.82 3.77 -6.44
CA GLY A 67 -11.61 5.06 -7.10
C GLY A 67 -11.30 6.17 -6.09
N THR A 68 -12.17 6.32 -5.10
CA THR A 68 -12.03 7.32 -4.03
C THR A 68 -10.76 7.10 -3.18
N TYR A 69 -10.40 5.86 -2.91
CA TYR A 69 -9.15 5.53 -2.20
C TYR A 69 -7.91 5.81 -3.06
N GLY A 70 -7.99 5.57 -4.37
CA GLY A 70 -6.96 5.94 -5.34
C GLY A 70 -6.72 7.46 -5.38
N GLU A 71 -7.79 8.26 -5.41
CA GLU A 71 -7.72 9.72 -5.32
C GLU A 71 -7.06 10.20 -4.01
N LEU A 72 -7.42 9.60 -2.88
CA LEU A 72 -6.77 9.88 -1.60
C LEU A 72 -5.26 9.58 -1.65
N THR A 73 -4.89 8.43 -2.20
CA THR A 73 -3.49 8.00 -2.35
C THR A 73 -2.71 8.95 -3.25
N ASN A 74 -3.26 9.28 -4.41
CA ASN A 74 -2.67 10.21 -5.37
C ASN A 74 -2.50 11.61 -4.75
N CYS A 75 -3.52 12.12 -4.07
CA CYS A 75 -3.45 13.41 -3.37
C CYS A 75 -2.31 13.45 -2.32
N THR A 76 -2.13 12.39 -1.53
CA THR A 76 -1.01 12.35 -0.56
C THR A 76 0.35 12.30 -1.25
N ALA A 77 0.46 11.57 -2.37
CA ALA A 77 1.70 11.50 -3.15
C ALA A 77 2.04 12.85 -3.79
N LEU A 78 1.06 13.57 -4.36
CA LEU A 78 1.25 14.89 -4.95
C LEU A 78 1.69 15.95 -3.92
N ILE A 79 1.13 15.92 -2.71
CA ILE A 79 1.54 16.84 -1.64
C ILE A 79 2.96 16.48 -1.17
N ALA A 80 3.29 15.19 -1.08
CA ALA A 80 4.63 14.76 -0.72
C ALA A 80 5.65 15.25 -1.76
N GLU A 81 5.37 15.08 -3.06
CA GLU A 81 6.20 15.59 -4.14
C GLU A 81 6.36 17.11 -4.08
N ARG A 82 5.28 17.86 -3.81
CA ARG A 82 5.32 19.33 -3.70
C ARG A 82 6.17 19.84 -2.54
N LEU A 83 6.26 19.08 -1.46
CA LEU A 83 7.02 19.42 -0.25
C LEU A 83 8.40 18.77 -0.23
N ASP A 84 8.83 18.17 -1.34
CA ASP A 84 10.08 17.40 -1.46
C ASP A 84 10.20 16.32 -0.36
N CYS A 85 9.07 15.70 -0.01
CA CYS A 85 8.94 14.62 0.94
C CYS A 85 8.98 13.27 0.24
N TYR A 86 9.66 12.29 0.85
CA TYR A 86 9.62 10.91 0.38
C TYR A 86 8.23 10.30 0.60
N TRP A 87 7.73 9.55 -0.39
CA TRP A 87 6.47 8.80 -0.31
C TRP A 87 6.73 7.34 -0.70
N PRO A 88 6.29 6.34 0.08
CA PRO A 88 5.60 6.46 1.37
C PRO A 88 6.54 6.79 2.54
N ASN A 89 6.00 7.40 3.60
CA ASN A 89 6.72 7.73 4.83
C ASN A 89 5.91 7.34 6.08
N ARG A 90 6.54 7.35 7.27
CA ARG A 90 5.87 6.91 8.51
C ARG A 90 4.59 7.70 8.81
N LEU A 91 4.56 8.98 8.46
CA LEU A 91 3.40 9.84 8.68
C LEU A 91 2.22 9.41 7.80
N VAL A 92 2.47 9.08 6.53
CA VAL A 92 1.42 8.59 5.61
C VAL A 92 0.92 7.21 6.00
N ASP A 93 1.79 6.35 6.56
CA ASP A 93 1.40 5.04 7.09
C ASP A 93 0.44 5.19 8.27
N GLU A 94 0.79 6.02 9.27
CA GLU A 94 -0.07 6.32 10.41
C GLU A 94 -1.41 6.93 9.97
N PHE A 95 -1.38 7.80 8.95
CA PHE A 95 -2.56 8.39 8.33
C PHE A 95 -3.48 7.33 7.71
N PHE A 96 -2.96 6.45 6.85
CA PHE A 96 -3.76 5.41 6.20
C PHE A 96 -4.28 4.38 7.20
N VAL A 97 -3.50 4.02 8.22
CA VAL A 97 -3.97 3.16 9.31
C VAL A 97 -5.16 3.79 10.03
N ALA A 98 -5.13 5.11 10.30
CA ALA A 98 -6.26 5.81 10.90
C ALA A 98 -7.50 5.80 9.99
N VAL A 99 -7.34 6.02 8.69
CA VAL A 99 -8.41 5.92 7.69
C VAL A 99 -9.01 4.50 7.68
N HIS A 100 -8.18 3.45 7.63
CA HIS A 100 -8.62 2.05 7.67
C HIS A 100 -9.39 1.73 8.95
N ARG A 101 -8.92 2.20 10.12
CA ARG A 101 -9.61 2.04 11.40
C ARG A 101 -10.95 2.77 11.47
N GLN A 102 -11.13 3.85 10.72
CA GLN A 102 -12.37 4.64 10.73
C GLN A 102 -13.41 4.11 9.74
N TYR A 103 -13.01 3.82 8.50
CA TYR A 103 -13.92 3.47 7.42
C TYR A 103 -14.02 1.96 7.16
N PHE A 104 -12.92 1.23 7.34
CA PHE A 104 -12.81 -0.16 6.88
C PHE A 104 -12.65 -1.17 8.03
N ARG A 105 -12.84 -0.75 9.29
CA ARG A 105 -12.61 -1.58 10.50
C ARG A 105 -13.34 -2.92 10.50
N ASN A 106 -14.56 -2.93 9.96
CA ASN A 106 -15.43 -4.11 9.97
C ASN A 106 -15.41 -4.86 8.63
N CYS A 107 -14.55 -4.46 7.69
CA CYS A 107 -14.50 -5.08 6.38
C CYS A 107 -13.61 -6.32 6.39
N SER A 108 -14.06 -7.38 5.73
CA SER A 108 -13.26 -8.60 5.58
C SER A 108 -12.05 -8.36 4.68
N PRO A 109 -10.84 -8.80 5.05
CA PRO A 109 -9.67 -8.80 4.16
C PRO A 109 -9.84 -9.77 2.98
N SER A 110 -10.67 -10.80 3.15
CA SER A 110 -10.63 -12.05 2.37
C SER A 110 -11.24 -11.99 0.97
N GLY A 111 -11.62 -10.81 0.47
CA GLY A 111 -12.19 -10.63 -0.87
C GLY A 111 -11.31 -9.85 -1.85
N ARG A 112 -10.15 -9.34 -1.41
CA ARG A 112 -9.33 -8.39 -2.19
C ARG A 112 -8.09 -8.97 -2.84
N ALA A 113 -7.52 -10.03 -2.25
CA ALA A 113 -6.36 -10.71 -2.80
C ALA A 113 -6.82 -11.85 -3.70
N LEU A 114 -6.25 -11.93 -4.92
CA LEU A 114 -6.38 -13.12 -5.74
C LEU A 114 -5.79 -14.29 -4.93
N HIS A 115 -6.65 -15.14 -4.39
CA HIS A 115 -6.28 -16.28 -3.57
C HIS A 115 -6.90 -17.53 -4.16
N ASP A 116 -6.15 -18.62 -4.17
CA ASP A 116 -6.69 -19.93 -4.48
C ASP A 116 -7.93 -20.23 -3.62
N PRO A 117 -8.97 -20.86 -4.21
CA PRO A 117 -10.16 -21.23 -3.45
C PRO A 117 -9.78 -22.18 -2.32
N PRO A 118 -10.56 -22.21 -1.22
CA PRO A 118 -10.28 -23.10 -0.09
C PRO A 118 -10.16 -24.55 -0.55
N ASN A 119 -9.24 -25.31 0.06
CA ASN A 119 -8.91 -26.68 -0.33
C ASN A 119 -10.14 -27.61 -0.41
N GLY A 120 -11.19 -27.34 0.36
CA GLY A 120 -12.45 -28.08 0.30
C GLY A 120 -13.17 -27.99 -1.05
N VAL A 121 -12.94 -26.92 -1.82
CA VAL A 121 -13.45 -26.76 -3.19
C VAL A 121 -12.38 -27.16 -4.19
N LEU A 122 -11.13 -26.71 -4.00
CA LEU A 122 -10.04 -26.97 -4.94
C LEU A 122 -9.74 -28.48 -5.10
N CYS A 123 -9.68 -29.24 -4.01
CA CYS A 123 -9.31 -30.65 -4.04
C CYS A 123 -10.31 -31.51 -4.85
N PRO A 124 -11.64 -31.42 -4.65
CA PRO A 124 -12.59 -32.12 -5.52
C PRO A 124 -12.43 -31.80 -7.00
N PHE A 125 -12.19 -30.53 -7.37
CA PHE A 125 -11.96 -30.13 -8.76
C PHE A 125 -10.71 -30.76 -9.38
N ILE A 126 -9.70 -31.09 -8.58
CA ILE A 126 -8.47 -31.77 -9.05
C ILE A 126 -8.67 -33.29 -9.07
N VAL A 127 -9.23 -33.86 -8.00
CA VAL A 127 -9.37 -35.31 -7.83
C VAL A 127 -10.39 -35.89 -8.80
N LEU A 128 -11.52 -35.20 -9.03
CA LEU A 128 -12.58 -35.69 -9.90
C LEU A 128 -12.10 -35.94 -11.35
N PRO A 129 -11.45 -34.98 -12.05
CA PRO A 129 -10.89 -35.25 -13.38
C PRO A 129 -9.86 -36.37 -13.38
N VAL A 130 -8.97 -36.43 -12.39
CA VAL A 130 -7.95 -37.49 -12.30
C VAL A 130 -8.62 -38.86 -12.20
N LEU A 131 -9.59 -39.03 -11.30
CA LEU A 131 -10.34 -40.28 -11.17
C LEU A 131 -11.07 -40.66 -12.47
N VAL A 132 -11.69 -39.70 -13.15
CA VAL A 132 -12.34 -39.94 -14.45
C VAL A 132 -11.34 -40.41 -15.50
N THR A 133 -10.16 -39.77 -15.61
CA THR A 133 -9.14 -40.21 -16.55
C THR A 133 -8.61 -41.61 -16.24
N LEU A 134 -8.40 -41.94 -14.97
CA LEU A 134 -7.98 -43.29 -14.54
C LEU A 134 -9.05 -44.35 -14.83
N LEU A 135 -10.32 -44.02 -14.59
CA LEU A 135 -11.44 -44.92 -14.92
C LEU A 135 -11.55 -45.14 -16.43
N MET A 136 -11.49 -44.09 -17.23
CA MET A 136 -11.58 -44.19 -18.69
C MET A 136 -10.42 -45.00 -19.28
N THR A 137 -9.20 -44.77 -18.81
CA THR A 137 -8.02 -45.55 -19.24
C THR A 137 -8.15 -47.03 -18.84
N ALA A 138 -8.59 -47.33 -17.60
CA ALA A 138 -8.85 -48.70 -17.17
C ALA A 138 -9.93 -49.38 -18.01
N LEU A 139 -11.02 -48.66 -18.32
CA LEU A 139 -12.09 -49.16 -19.20
C LEU A 139 -11.59 -49.47 -20.61
N VAL A 140 -10.77 -48.58 -21.19
CA VAL A 140 -10.18 -48.79 -22.53
C VAL A 140 -9.26 -50.00 -22.53
N VAL A 141 -8.36 -50.14 -21.55
CA VAL A 141 -7.46 -51.30 -21.43
C VAL A 141 -8.24 -52.59 -21.27
N TRP A 142 -9.27 -52.58 -20.43
CA TRP A 142 -10.13 -53.74 -20.21
C TRP A 142 -10.89 -54.14 -21.48
N ARG A 143 -11.45 -53.17 -22.22
CA ARG A 143 -12.12 -53.42 -23.50
C ARG A 143 -11.16 -53.96 -24.55
N SER A 144 -9.95 -53.41 -24.63
CA SER A 144 -8.90 -53.85 -25.57
C SER A 144 -8.50 -55.30 -25.32
N LYS A 145 -8.24 -55.69 -24.06
CA LYS A 145 -7.90 -57.07 -23.72
C LYS A 145 -9.05 -58.05 -24.02
N ARG A 146 -10.30 -57.64 -23.78
CA ARG A 146 -11.45 -58.50 -24.08
C ARG A 146 -11.69 -58.66 -25.59
N SER A 147 -11.42 -57.63 -26.40
CA SER A 147 -11.50 -57.76 -27.86
C SER A 147 -10.39 -58.63 -28.44
N GLU A 148 -9.18 -58.63 -27.86
CA GLU A 148 -8.09 -59.53 -28.30
C GLU A 148 -8.29 -61.00 -27.88
N GLY A 149 -9.00 -61.24 -26.76
CA GLY A 149 -9.37 -62.60 -26.33
C GLY A 149 -10.62 -63.19 -27.00
N ILE A 150 -11.26 -62.44 -27.90
CA ILE A 150 -12.31 -62.90 -28.83
C ILE A 150 -11.69 -62.98 -30.22
N VAL A 151 -10.85 -64.00 -30.44
CA VAL A 151 -10.49 -64.55 -31.76
C VAL A 151 -10.10 -66.01 -31.60
#